data_AF-A0A7C6WNA0-F1
#
_entry.id   AF-A0A7C6WNA0-F1
#
_cell.length_a   1.000
_cell.length_b   1.000
_cell.length_c   1.000
_cell.angle_alpha   90.00
_cell.angle_beta   90.00
_cell.angle_gamma   90.00
#
_symmetry.space_group_name_H-M   'P 1'
#
loop_
_entity.id
_entity.type
_entity.pdbx_description
1 polymer ?
#
loop_
_entity_poly.entity_id
_entity_poly.type
_entity_poly.pdbx_seq_one_letter_code
_entity_poly.pdbx_strand_id
1 'polypeptide(L)'
;MKSKRDQAYDIRRIYEEMGLELIESMKRNLSRHKKEELKEGFRFEQWQSAKLRELERFRKDNIKILGKYIPATEFTIAKTLTDTYRNSQEEINNIVLKLKNDLIQGIDIRMPGDLEVILTPLEKELSEEMTREALEKIKAFNELPTPIDD
;
A
#
# COMPACT_ATOMS: atom_id res chain seq x y z
N MET A 1 5.49 -21.35 37.65
CA MET A 1 6.58 -20.42 37.98
C MET A 1 7.40 -20.20 36.71
N LYS A 2 7.48 -18.97 36.17
CA LYS A 2 8.32 -18.70 34.99
C LYS A 2 9.79 -18.93 35.34
N SER A 3 10.56 -19.50 34.40
CA SER A 3 11.99 -19.81 34.61
C SER A 3 12.79 -18.52 34.81
N LYS A 4 13.86 -18.55 35.63
CA LYS A 4 14.80 -17.42 35.79
C LYS A 4 15.36 -16.88 34.45
N ARG A 5 15.41 -17.74 33.42
CA ARG A 5 15.81 -17.36 32.05
C ARG A 5 14.73 -16.56 31.30
N ASP A 6 13.44 -16.84 31.55
CA ASP A 6 12.32 -16.12 30.93
C ASP A 6 12.17 -14.68 31.46
N GLN A 7 12.65 -14.41 32.68
CA GLN A 7 12.68 -13.06 33.25
C GLN A 7 13.89 -12.23 32.78
N ALA A 8 14.96 -12.87 32.31
CA ALA A 8 16.17 -12.19 31.81
C ALA A 8 16.02 -11.75 30.34
N TYR A 9 15.14 -12.40 29.59
CA TYR A 9 14.77 -12.06 28.21
C TYR A 9 13.33 -11.53 28.12
N ASP A 10 12.89 -10.79 29.14
CA ASP A 10 11.66 -10.01 29.02
C ASP A 10 11.96 -8.78 28.17
N ILE A 11 11.86 -8.97 26.86
CA ILE A 11 12.11 -7.96 25.82
C ILE A 11 11.34 -6.68 26.14
N ARG A 12 10.11 -6.78 26.69
CA ARG A 12 9.31 -5.62 27.08
C ARG A 12 10.03 -4.80 28.15
N ARG A 13 10.51 -5.45 29.22
CA ARG A 13 11.20 -4.77 30.32
C ARG A 13 12.50 -4.10 29.84
N ILE A 14 13.25 -4.78 28.96
CA ILE A 14 14.48 -4.22 28.39
C ILE A 14 14.18 -2.94 27.58
N TYR A 15 13.14 -2.94 26.75
CA TYR A 15 12.73 -1.74 26.02
C TYR A 15 12.22 -0.61 26.93
N GLU A 16 11.53 -0.94 28.01
CA GLU A 16 11.10 0.04 29.02
C GLU A 16 12.31 0.68 29.71
N GLU A 17 13.27 -0.11 30.17
CA GLU A 17 14.51 0.35 30.80
C GLU A 17 15.33 1.24 29.85
N MET A 18 15.55 0.80 28.59
CA MET A 18 16.23 1.60 27.58
C MET A 18 15.50 2.93 27.30
N GLY A 19 14.17 2.91 27.30
CA GLY A 19 13.35 4.12 27.12
C GLY A 19 13.54 5.12 28.27
N LEU A 20 13.58 4.65 29.51
CA LEU A 20 13.81 5.49 30.69
C LEU A 20 15.21 6.10 30.67
N GLU A 21 16.25 5.31 30.38
CA GLU A 21 17.63 5.81 30.25
C GLU A 21 17.76 6.90 29.18
N LEU A 22 17.09 6.71 28.04
CA LEU A 22 17.06 7.69 26.96
C LEU A 22 16.39 9.00 27.40
N ILE A 23 15.25 8.92 28.09
CA ILE A 23 14.53 10.09 28.61
C ILE A 23 15.42 10.87 29.60
N GLU A 24 16.10 10.17 30.50
CA GLU A 24 17.02 10.82 31.44
C GLU A 24 18.19 11.51 30.73
N SER A 25 18.78 10.85 29.73
CA SER A 25 19.84 11.42 28.90
C SER A 25 19.37 12.69 28.18
N MET A 26 18.18 12.66 27.58
CA MET A 26 17.57 13.82 26.91
C MET A 26 17.31 14.97 27.90
N LYS A 27 16.82 14.68 29.12
CA LYS A 27 16.62 15.70 30.17
C LYS A 27 17.93 16.40 30.55
N ARG A 28 19.01 15.64 30.75
CA ARG A 28 20.34 16.20 31.08
C ARG A 28 20.87 17.09 29.96
N ASN A 29 20.77 16.62 28.71
CA ASN A 29 21.21 17.39 27.54
C ASN A 29 20.39 18.67 27.36
N LEU A 30 19.07 18.59 27.53
CA LEU A 30 18.18 19.76 27.46
C LEU A 30 18.54 20.80 28.53
N SER A 31 18.85 20.37 29.76
CA SER A 31 19.25 21.30 30.82
C SER A 31 20.59 21.98 30.52
N ARG A 32 21.54 21.29 29.89
CA ARG A 32 22.84 21.87 29.49
C ARG A 32 22.66 22.89 28.37
N HIS A 33 21.91 22.53 27.32
CA HIS A 33 21.63 23.45 26.22
C HIS A 33 20.92 24.72 26.68
N LYS A 34 19.89 24.63 27.54
CA LYS A 34 19.23 25.83 28.07
C LYS A 34 20.17 26.77 28.82
N LYS A 35 21.19 26.23 29.50
CA LYS A 35 22.22 27.05 30.18
C LYS A 35 23.17 27.71 29.18
N GLU A 36 23.55 27.00 28.12
CA GLU A 36 24.37 27.55 27.03
C GLU A 36 23.63 28.65 26.28
N GLU A 37 22.36 28.44 25.93
CA GLU A 37 21.49 29.46 25.31
C GLU A 37 21.40 30.74 26.15
N LEU A 38 21.24 30.60 27.46
CA LEU A 38 21.20 31.75 28.38
C LEU A 38 22.55 32.49 28.42
N LYS A 39 23.67 31.76 28.35
CA LYS A 39 25.02 32.34 28.35
C LYS A 39 25.31 33.08 27.04
N GLU A 40 24.92 32.50 25.92
CA GLU A 40 25.10 33.08 24.56
C GLU A 40 24.07 34.19 24.28
N GLY A 41 22.97 34.25 25.03
CA GLY A 41 21.87 35.19 24.80
C GLY A 41 21.03 34.85 23.57
N PHE A 42 21.20 33.65 23.00
CA PHE A 42 20.55 33.19 21.78
C PHE A 42 19.87 31.84 22.02
N ARG A 43 18.70 31.64 21.42
CA ARG A 43 17.96 30.38 21.49
C ARG A 43 18.26 29.55 20.25
N PHE A 44 18.92 28.42 20.42
CA PHE A 44 19.18 27.49 19.34
C PHE A 44 17.97 26.61 19.11
N GLU A 45 17.75 26.28 17.84
CA GLU A 45 16.75 25.30 17.51
C GLU A 45 17.21 23.91 17.93
N GLN A 46 16.36 23.20 18.68
CA GLN A 46 16.65 21.82 19.06
C GLN A 46 16.52 20.90 17.85
N TRP A 47 17.55 20.09 17.62
CA TRP A 47 17.58 19.10 16.54
C TRP A 47 16.39 18.14 16.58
N GLN A 48 15.86 17.82 17.77
CA GLN A 48 14.66 17.00 17.95
C GLN A 48 13.40 17.68 17.40
N SER A 49 13.24 18.97 17.70
CA SER A 49 12.13 19.78 17.16
C SER A 49 12.23 19.90 15.64
N ALA A 50 13.44 20.17 15.12
CA ALA A 50 13.69 20.21 13.69
C ALA A 50 13.35 18.86 13.02
N LYS A 51 13.76 17.74 13.62
CA LYS A 51 13.46 16.40 13.12
C LYS A 51 11.97 16.09 13.12
N LEU A 52 11.24 16.45 14.17
CA LEU A 52 9.78 16.24 14.25
C LEU A 52 9.04 17.03 13.17
N ARG A 53 9.41 18.29 12.94
CA ARG A 53 8.81 19.08 11.87
C ARG A 53 9.12 18.52 10.50
N GLU A 54 10.32 17.98 10.30
CA GLU A 54 10.70 17.36 9.04
C GLU A 54 9.95 16.05 8.79
N LEU A 55 9.74 15.24 9.83
CA LEU A 55 8.89 14.06 9.75
C LEU A 55 7.44 14.43 9.41
N GLU A 56 6.92 15.51 9.99
CA GLU A 56 5.56 15.99 9.68
C GLU A 56 5.46 16.49 8.23
N ARG A 57 6.48 17.22 7.75
CA ARG A 57 6.59 17.62 6.34
C ARG A 57 6.58 16.39 5.43
N PHE A 58 7.45 15.42 5.71
CA PHE A 58 7.52 14.17 4.96
C PHE A 58 6.19 13.43 4.94
N ARG A 59 5.48 13.35 6.08
CA ARG A 59 4.15 12.72 6.14
C ARG A 59 3.14 13.42 5.23
N LYS A 60 3.09 14.75 5.26
CA LYS A 60 2.19 15.54 4.40
C LYS A 60 2.53 15.37 2.93
N ASP A 61 3.81 15.43 2.59
CA ASP A 61 4.27 15.27 1.21
C ASP A 61 3.98 13.84 0.71
N ASN A 62 4.19 12.83 1.55
CA ASN A 62 3.88 11.45 1.21
C ASN A 62 2.38 11.25 0.96
N ILE A 63 1.50 11.78 1.83
CA ILE A 63 0.04 11.72 1.61
C ILE A 63 -0.34 12.42 0.30
N LYS A 64 0.27 13.57 0.01
CA LYS A 64 0.03 14.32 -1.23
C LYS A 64 0.49 13.56 -2.47
N ILE A 65 1.64 12.91 -2.41
CA ILE A 65 2.18 12.07 -3.48
C ILE A 65 1.27 10.87 -3.69
N LEU A 66 0.97 10.11 -2.63
CA LEU A 66 0.11 8.93 -2.68
C LEU A 66 -1.29 9.26 -3.20
N GLY A 67 -1.89 10.36 -2.75
CA GLY A 67 -3.20 10.82 -3.24
C GLY A 67 -3.24 11.07 -4.75
N LYS A 68 -2.11 11.37 -5.40
CA LYS A 68 -2.04 11.49 -6.86
C LYS A 68 -2.01 10.15 -7.58
N TYR A 69 -1.52 9.08 -6.97
CA TYR A 69 -1.30 7.79 -7.65
C TYR A 69 -2.32 6.73 -7.26
N ILE A 70 -2.87 6.78 -6.04
CA ILE A 70 -3.87 5.81 -5.55
C ILE A 70 -5.05 5.70 -6.53
N PRO A 71 -5.69 6.80 -6.97
CA PRO A 71 -6.86 6.68 -7.84
C PRO A 71 -6.56 5.97 -9.17
N ALA A 72 -5.43 6.29 -9.80
CA ALA A 72 -5.03 5.67 -11.07
C ALA A 72 -4.69 4.19 -10.88
N THR A 73 -4.04 3.85 -9.76
CA THR A 73 -3.65 2.48 -9.43
C THR A 73 -4.88 1.61 -9.16
N GLU A 74 -5.83 2.10 -8.37
CA GLU A 74 -7.08 1.40 -8.07
C GLU A 74 -7.92 1.20 -9.34
N PHE A 75 -8.01 2.21 -10.22
CA PHE A 75 -8.64 2.08 -11.52
C PHE A 75 -7.96 1.02 -12.39
N THR A 76 -6.62 1.04 -12.50
CA THR A 76 -5.85 0.03 -13.23
C THR A 76 -6.14 -1.37 -12.71
N ILE A 77 -6.09 -1.57 -11.39
CA ILE A 77 -6.35 -2.88 -10.77
C ILE A 77 -7.76 -3.36 -11.11
N ALA A 78 -8.78 -2.54 -10.87
CA ALA A 78 -10.16 -2.94 -11.08
C ALA A 78 -10.47 -3.21 -12.55
N LYS A 79 -9.93 -2.38 -13.47
CA LYS A 79 -10.09 -2.59 -14.91
C LYS A 79 -9.39 -3.87 -15.37
N THR A 80 -8.13 -4.09 -14.99
CA THR A 80 -7.40 -5.31 -15.35
C THR A 80 -8.07 -6.57 -14.81
N LEU A 81 -8.61 -6.56 -13.58
CA LEU A 81 -9.34 -7.71 -13.03
C LEU A 81 -10.65 -7.98 -13.80
N THR A 82 -11.36 -6.93 -14.19
CA THR A 82 -12.61 -7.06 -14.96
C THR A 82 -12.35 -7.56 -16.37
N ASP A 83 -11.35 -6.98 -17.05
CA ASP A 83 -10.98 -7.33 -18.42
C ASP A 83 -10.48 -8.78 -18.48
N THR A 84 -9.59 -9.20 -17.56
CA THR A 84 -9.07 -10.57 -17.54
C THR A 84 -10.17 -11.59 -17.24
N TYR A 85 -11.05 -11.33 -16.27
CA TYR A 85 -12.18 -12.21 -15.99
C TYR A 85 -13.11 -12.36 -17.20
N ARG A 86 -13.47 -11.25 -17.84
CA ARG A 86 -14.34 -11.25 -19.03
C ARG A 86 -13.71 -12.05 -20.18
N ASN A 87 -12.43 -11.81 -20.46
CA ASN A 87 -11.70 -12.53 -21.50
C ASN A 87 -11.68 -14.04 -21.24
N SER A 88 -11.41 -14.46 -20.00
CA SER A 88 -11.45 -15.87 -19.63
C SER A 88 -12.85 -16.48 -19.73
N GLN A 89 -13.91 -15.76 -19.36
CA GLN A 89 -15.29 -16.23 -19.55
C GLN A 89 -15.61 -16.45 -21.04
N GLU A 90 -15.21 -15.52 -21.91
CA GLU A 90 -15.40 -15.64 -23.35
C GLU A 90 -14.63 -16.84 -23.93
N GLU A 91 -13.39 -17.07 -23.49
CA GLU A 91 -12.59 -18.21 -23.90
C GLU A 91 -13.21 -19.55 -23.47
N ILE A 92 -13.62 -19.66 -22.20
CA ILE A 92 -14.28 -20.88 -21.70
C ILE A 92 -15.61 -21.10 -22.42
N ASN A 93 -16.41 -20.05 -22.64
CA ASN A 93 -17.66 -20.16 -23.39
C ASN A 93 -17.42 -20.70 -24.80
N ASN A 94 -16.38 -20.21 -25.49
CA ASN A 94 -15.99 -20.73 -26.81
C ASN A 94 -15.57 -22.20 -26.78
N ILE A 95 -14.83 -22.63 -25.74
CA ILE A 95 -14.47 -24.03 -25.54
C ILE A 95 -15.71 -24.90 -25.31
N VAL A 96 -16.62 -24.45 -24.43
CA VAL A 96 -17.88 -25.13 -24.11
C VAL A 96 -18.77 -25.25 -25.36
N LEU A 97 -18.90 -24.18 -26.15
CA LEU A 97 -19.66 -24.19 -27.40
C LEU A 97 -19.11 -25.20 -28.41
N LYS A 98 -17.79 -25.29 -28.55
CA LYS A 98 -17.14 -26.31 -29.41
C LYS A 98 -17.44 -27.72 -28.92
N LEU A 99 -17.25 -27.99 -27.63
CA LEU A 99 -17.54 -29.31 -27.03
C LEU A 99 -19.02 -29.70 -27.15
N LYS A 100 -19.94 -28.75 -26.96
CA LYS A 100 -21.37 -28.97 -27.13
C LYS A 100 -21.72 -29.35 -28.58
N ASN A 101 -21.14 -28.64 -29.55
CA ASN A 101 -21.35 -28.92 -30.97
C ASN A 101 -20.75 -30.28 -31.38
N ASP A 102 -19.60 -30.66 -30.81
CA ASP A 102 -18.85 -31.84 -31.22
C ASP A 102 -19.27 -33.14 -30.48
N LEU A 103 -19.73 -33.07 -29.22
CA LEU A 103 -19.86 -34.27 -28.37
C LEU A 103 -21.18 -34.46 -27.59
N ILE A 104 -21.96 -33.41 -27.28
CA ILE A 104 -23.06 -33.55 -26.32
C ILE A 104 -24.31 -32.76 -26.75
N GLN A 105 -25.27 -33.45 -27.38
CA GLN A 105 -26.62 -32.91 -27.59
C GLN A 105 -27.47 -33.12 -26.32
N GLY A 106 -27.97 -32.02 -25.72
CA GLY A 106 -28.99 -32.07 -24.66
C GLY A 106 -28.57 -31.63 -23.25
N ILE A 107 -27.33 -31.17 -23.03
CA ILE A 107 -26.90 -30.61 -21.74
C ILE A 107 -26.88 -29.07 -21.79
N ASP A 108 -27.49 -28.43 -20.79
CA ASP A 108 -27.47 -26.97 -20.57
C ASP A 108 -26.40 -26.62 -19.53
N ILE A 109 -25.30 -26.00 -19.95
CA ILE A 109 -24.17 -25.62 -19.09
C ILE A 109 -24.37 -24.16 -18.69
N ARG A 110 -24.37 -23.88 -17.38
CA ARG A 110 -24.48 -22.52 -16.83
C ARG A 110 -23.11 -22.01 -16.40
N MET A 111 -22.73 -20.85 -16.95
CA MET A 111 -21.49 -20.16 -16.59
C MET A 111 -21.71 -19.28 -15.35
N PRO A 112 -20.65 -19.01 -14.56
CA PRO A 112 -20.71 -17.97 -13.54
C PRO A 112 -21.04 -16.61 -14.19
N GLY A 113 -21.83 -15.79 -13.51
CA GLY A 113 -22.24 -14.48 -14.02
C GLY A 113 -21.09 -13.47 -14.11
N ASP A 114 -21.41 -12.30 -14.66
CA ASP A 114 -20.46 -11.18 -14.73
C ASP A 114 -20.01 -10.75 -13.32
N LEU A 115 -18.75 -10.35 -13.18
CA LEU A 115 -18.28 -9.72 -11.95
C LEU A 115 -18.94 -8.35 -11.81
N GLU A 116 -19.68 -8.15 -10.72
CA GLU A 116 -20.07 -6.82 -10.29
C GLU A 116 -18.85 -6.15 -9.66
N VAL A 117 -18.32 -5.16 -10.36
CA VAL A 117 -17.22 -4.35 -9.86
C VAL A 117 -17.75 -3.50 -8.70
N ILE A 118 -17.42 -3.89 -7.45
CA ILE A 118 -17.67 -3.06 -6.27
C ILE A 118 -16.61 -1.94 -6.25
N LEU A 119 -16.68 -1.03 -7.20
CA LEU A 119 -15.91 0.21 -7.12
C LEU A 119 -16.80 1.25 -6.44
N THR A 120 -16.38 1.68 -5.26
CA THR A 120 -16.71 3.03 -4.80
C THR A 120 -16.42 4.02 -5.94
N PRO A 121 -17.25 5.04 -6.21
CA PRO A 121 -17.18 5.84 -7.44
C PRO A 121 -15.87 6.63 -7.58
N LEU A 122 -14.82 5.97 -8.03
CA LEU A 122 -13.47 6.53 -8.18
C LEU A 122 -13.32 7.28 -9.51
N GLU A 123 -14.19 6.98 -10.47
CA GLU A 123 -14.23 7.63 -11.79
C GLU A 123 -14.45 9.15 -11.70
N LYS A 124 -15.06 9.64 -10.61
CA LYS A 124 -15.37 11.06 -10.45
C LYS A 124 -14.16 11.92 -10.05
N GLU A 125 -13.06 11.31 -9.60
CA GLU A 125 -11.87 12.01 -9.10
C GLU A 125 -10.63 11.86 -10.01
N LEU A 126 -10.71 11.08 -11.09
CA LEU A 126 -9.56 10.82 -11.97
C LEU A 126 -9.39 11.90 -13.05
N SER A 127 -8.22 12.54 -13.09
CA SER A 127 -7.83 13.43 -14.19
C SER A 127 -7.68 12.65 -15.50
N GLU A 128 -7.98 13.29 -16.64
CA GLU A 128 -7.81 12.72 -17.99
C GLU A 128 -6.37 12.25 -18.28
N GLU A 129 -5.38 12.89 -17.66
CA GLU A 129 -3.98 12.48 -17.81
C GLU A 129 -3.68 11.19 -17.06
N MET A 130 -4.25 11.05 -15.86
CA MET A 130 -4.10 9.87 -15.00
C MET A 130 -4.83 8.65 -15.58
N THR A 131 -6.01 8.84 -16.18
CA THR A 131 -6.70 7.77 -16.91
C THR A 131 -5.88 7.29 -18.10
N ARG A 132 -5.28 8.22 -18.87
CA ARG A 132 -4.43 7.88 -20.01
C ARG A 132 -3.20 7.07 -19.61
N GLU A 133 -2.47 7.50 -18.59
CA GLU A 133 -1.30 6.77 -18.08
C GLU A 133 -1.70 5.37 -17.56
N ALA A 134 -2.81 5.29 -16.83
CA ALA A 134 -3.36 4.02 -16.36
C ALA A 134 -3.68 3.07 -17.54
N LEU A 135 -4.28 3.58 -18.61
CA LEU A 135 -4.57 2.81 -19.83
C LEU A 135 -3.30 2.32 -20.54
N GLU A 136 -2.24 3.14 -20.61
CA GLU A 136 -0.96 2.74 -21.19
C GLU A 136 -0.33 1.59 -20.39
N LYS A 137 -0.38 1.63 -19.05
CA LYS A 137 0.12 0.55 -18.19
C LYS A 137 -0.69 -0.73 -18.34
N ILE A 138 -2.02 -0.63 -18.45
CA ILE A 138 -2.89 -1.79 -18.72
C ILE A 138 -2.53 -2.42 -20.07
N LYS A 139 -2.32 -1.60 -21.10
CA LYS A 139 -1.93 -2.08 -22.42
C LYS A 139 -0.59 -2.81 -22.37
N ALA A 140 0.42 -2.22 -21.71
CA ALA A 140 1.71 -2.86 -21.51
C ALA A 140 1.61 -4.19 -20.76
N PHE A 141 0.75 -4.27 -19.73
CA PHE A 141 0.51 -5.52 -19.00
C PHE A 141 -0.12 -6.60 -19.88
N ASN A 142 -1.13 -6.26 -20.69
CA ASN A 142 -1.80 -7.20 -21.60
C ASN A 142 -0.88 -7.70 -22.73
N GLU A 143 0.13 -6.92 -23.10
CA GLU A 143 1.14 -7.29 -24.10
C GLU A 143 2.23 -8.22 -23.54
N LEU A 144 2.29 -8.43 -22.21
CA LEU A 144 3.21 -9.39 -21.62
C LEU A 144 2.79 -10.82 -21.98
N PRO A 145 3.74 -11.69 -22.35
CA PRO A 145 3.42 -13.10 -22.58
C PRO A 145 2.82 -13.69 -21.30
N THR A 146 1.61 -14.23 -21.40
CA THR A 146 1.04 -15.02 -20.31
C THR A 146 1.96 -16.22 -20.07
N PRO A 147 2.32 -16.53 -18.81
CA PRO A 147 3.01 -17.78 -18.50
C PRO A 147 2.17 -18.92 -19.09
N ILE A 148 2.72 -19.59 -20.10
CA ILE A 148 2.22 -20.88 -20.53
C ILE A 148 2.68 -21.80 -19.40
N ASP A 149 1.74 -22.29 -18.60
CA ASP A 149 2.05 -23.38 -17.68
C ASP A 149 2.50 -24.56 -18.55
N ASP A 150 3.82 -24.79 -18.59
CA ASP A 150 4.46 -25.96 -19.16
C ASP A 150 4.05 -27.25 -18.43
#